data_AF-A0A6L8GH71-F1
#
_entry.id   AF-A0A6L8GH71-F1
#
_cell.length_a   1.000
_cell.length_b   1.000
_cell.length_c   1.000
_cell.angle_alpha   90.00
_cell.angle_beta   90.00
_cell.angle_gamma   90.00
#
_symmetry.space_group_name_H-M   'P 1'
#
loop_
_entity.id
_entity.type
_entity.pdbx_description
1 polymer ?
#
loop_
_entity_poly.entity_id
_entity_poly.type
_entity_poly.pdbx_seq_one_letter_code
_entity_poly.pdbx_strand_id
1 'polypeptide(L)'
;MYLRDYLYLGFNEDEENRQVFDAVNIQIPGSHRLFANVAFADPNTYSRHDDRRHFLSTSYPPMQFAVVTDPLSGIRDGILKRPETDPLVFQTDTENEFYAMKASLNVHDGLGRPVFVPDNVRLYLLSNYQHAGGNPDLAVPGSSDLCANPTNPNYNGPTFRALLTALDAWADRGVAPPPSRYPRLEDGTLVSLDEYRAGFPRIPGAAIVEGLSEVSLLDFGPGFGSTGGFLTRLPPGVGPAYPVLVPSADADGLNPSGIRPVEVRAPLGTNVGWNVRAAGRRAPNLCGLTGSFLPFAETRAEREARGDPRLSLQERYGDHRGYVDAVRRAADELVRERFLLPGDAERYVQSAEASDVLR
;
A
#
# COMPACT_ATOMS: atom_id res chain seq x y z
N MET A 1 -3.70 -7.58 9.22
CA MET A 1 -3.34 -9.02 9.32
C MET A 1 -4.48 -9.82 9.94
N TYR A 2 -4.88 -9.50 11.17
CA TYR A 2 -5.96 -10.19 11.90
C TYR A 2 -7.23 -10.44 11.07
N LEU A 3 -7.79 -9.39 10.44
CA LEU A 3 -9.04 -9.51 9.69
C LEU A 3 -8.95 -10.48 8.49
N ARG A 4 -7.76 -10.64 7.88
CA ARG A 4 -7.56 -11.62 6.81
C ARG A 4 -7.62 -13.05 7.35
N ASP A 5 -7.03 -13.31 8.52
CA ASP A 5 -7.16 -14.62 9.17
C ASP A 5 -8.55 -14.86 9.73
N TYR A 6 -9.21 -13.84 10.29
CA TYR A 6 -10.60 -13.91 10.74
C TYR A 6 -11.51 -14.43 9.62
N LEU A 7 -11.40 -13.84 8.42
CA LEU A 7 -12.13 -14.29 7.23
C LEU A 7 -11.70 -15.70 6.79
N TYR A 8 -10.40 -15.93 6.65
CA TYR A 8 -9.88 -17.20 6.17
C TYR A 8 -10.29 -18.40 7.05
N LEU A 9 -10.27 -18.22 8.37
CA LEU A 9 -10.65 -19.23 9.36
C LEU A 9 -12.17 -19.41 9.49
N GLY A 10 -12.97 -18.54 8.87
CA GLY A 10 -14.44 -18.64 8.88
C GLY A 10 -15.07 -18.08 10.15
N PHE A 11 -14.41 -17.14 10.84
CA PHE A 11 -14.94 -16.57 12.08
C PHE A 11 -16.10 -15.57 11.88
N ASN A 12 -16.56 -15.37 10.64
CA ASN A 12 -17.77 -14.60 10.32
C ASN A 12 -19.05 -15.45 10.34
N GLU A 13 -18.97 -16.70 10.80
CA GLU A 13 -20.09 -17.62 10.98
C GLU A 13 -20.39 -17.79 12.47
N ASP A 14 -21.67 -17.66 12.87
CA ASP A 14 -22.11 -17.94 14.24
C ASP A 14 -22.38 -19.45 14.48
N GLU A 15 -22.69 -19.83 15.72
CA GLU A 15 -22.98 -21.23 16.09
C GLU A 15 -24.25 -21.81 15.44
N GLU A 16 -25.08 -20.96 14.80
CA GLU A 16 -26.26 -21.34 14.04
C GLU A 16 -25.99 -21.37 12.51
N ASN A 17 -24.74 -21.21 12.08
CA ASN A 17 -24.29 -21.11 10.67
C ASN A 17 -24.81 -19.87 9.93
N ARG A 18 -24.94 -18.74 10.62
CA ARG A 18 -25.34 -17.45 10.02
C ARG A 18 -24.16 -16.50 9.93
N GLN A 19 -24.20 -15.63 8.92
CA GLN A 19 -23.28 -14.52 8.79
C GLN A 19 -23.41 -13.55 9.98
N VAL A 20 -22.28 -13.14 10.57
CA VAL A 20 -22.23 -12.21 11.72
C VAL A 20 -22.08 -10.75 11.30
N PHE A 21 -21.15 -10.46 10.38
CA PHE A 21 -20.90 -9.13 9.86
C PHE A 21 -21.17 -9.07 8.36
N ASP A 22 -21.88 -8.03 7.92
CA ASP A 22 -22.17 -7.77 6.50
C ASP A 22 -20.94 -7.31 5.72
N ALA A 23 -20.02 -6.62 6.40
CA ALA A 23 -18.87 -5.99 5.79
C ALA A 23 -17.62 -6.02 6.68
N VAL A 24 -16.45 -6.11 6.04
CA VAL A 24 -15.13 -6.04 6.68
C VAL A 24 -14.25 -5.04 5.95
N ASN A 25 -13.69 -4.09 6.70
CA ASN A 25 -12.71 -3.12 6.20
C ASN A 25 -11.31 -3.48 6.67
N ILE A 26 -10.52 -4.09 5.79
CA ILE A 26 -9.14 -4.46 6.04
C ILE A 26 -8.25 -3.29 5.64
N GLN A 27 -7.74 -2.57 6.62
CA GLN A 27 -6.67 -1.59 6.41
C GLN A 27 -5.34 -2.30 6.58
N ILE A 28 -4.43 -2.12 5.62
CA ILE A 28 -3.21 -2.92 5.44
C ILE A 28 -3.59 -4.42 5.38
N PRO A 29 -2.74 -5.45 5.41
CA PRO A 29 -1.28 -5.54 5.47
C PRO A 29 -0.68 -6.12 4.18
N GLY A 30 -1.12 -5.68 3.01
CA GLY A 30 -0.84 -6.41 1.78
C GLY A 30 -1.33 -7.86 1.88
N SER A 31 -0.45 -8.83 1.64
CA SER A 31 -0.84 -10.24 1.68
C SER A 31 -0.61 -10.94 3.02
N HIS A 32 -0.07 -10.24 4.03
CA HIS A 32 0.26 -10.87 5.32
C HIS A 32 -0.99 -11.39 6.05
N ARG A 33 -0.82 -12.54 6.71
CA ARG A 33 -1.74 -13.10 7.71
C ARG A 33 -1.03 -13.17 9.06
N LEU A 34 -1.79 -13.21 10.15
CA LEU A 34 -1.28 -13.06 11.53
C LEU A 34 -0.75 -14.39 12.11
N PHE A 35 -1.38 -15.52 11.79
CA PHE A 35 -1.04 -16.84 12.34
C PHE A 35 -1.08 -16.91 13.88
N ALA A 36 -2.00 -16.19 14.52
CA ALA A 36 -2.18 -16.22 15.98
C ALA A 36 -2.62 -17.59 16.53
N ASN A 37 -3.13 -18.46 15.65
CA ASN A 37 -3.52 -19.85 15.89
C ASN A 37 -2.34 -20.85 15.73
N VAL A 38 -1.10 -20.36 15.70
CA VAL A 38 0.09 -21.21 15.78
C VAL A 38 0.61 -21.24 17.23
N ALA A 39 0.93 -22.43 17.73
CA ALA A 39 1.48 -22.62 19.07
C ALA A 39 2.77 -21.79 19.25
N PHE A 40 2.82 -20.99 20.32
CA PHE A 40 3.92 -20.08 20.65
C PHE A 40 4.17 -18.95 19.63
N ALA A 41 3.18 -18.63 18.77
CA ALA A 41 3.28 -17.46 17.90
C ALA A 41 3.39 -16.16 18.70
N ASP A 42 4.14 -15.21 18.16
CA ASP A 42 4.17 -13.83 18.64
C ASP A 42 3.41 -12.92 17.65
N PRO A 43 2.12 -12.63 17.91
CA PRO A 43 1.30 -11.82 17.02
C PRO A 43 1.69 -10.33 17.00
N ASN A 44 2.66 -9.91 17.82
CA ASN A 44 3.18 -8.53 17.82
C ASN A 44 4.34 -8.33 16.84
N THR A 45 4.82 -9.41 16.22
CA THR A 45 5.90 -9.37 15.24
C THR A 45 5.36 -9.59 13.84
N TYR A 46 6.11 -9.12 12.84
CA TYR A 46 5.80 -9.36 11.43
C TYR A 46 7.09 -9.45 10.62
N SER A 47 7.03 -10.15 9.49
CA SER A 47 8.16 -10.31 8.57
C SER A 47 8.56 -8.95 7.98
N ARG A 48 9.84 -8.56 8.16
CA ARG A 48 10.42 -7.35 7.57
C ARG A 48 11.55 -7.70 6.61
N HIS A 49 11.99 -6.70 5.84
CA HIS A 49 13.15 -6.86 4.96
C HIS A 49 14.46 -7.01 5.74
N ASP A 50 14.69 -6.13 6.73
CA ASP A 50 15.97 -6.01 7.44
C ASP A 50 16.06 -6.83 8.74
N ASP A 51 14.94 -7.33 9.24
CA ASP A 51 14.87 -8.26 10.37
C ASP A 51 13.70 -9.24 10.24
N ARG A 52 13.76 -10.35 10.98
CA ARG A 52 12.61 -11.27 11.19
C ARG A 52 11.97 -11.80 9.90
N ARG A 53 12.72 -11.84 8.80
CA ARG A 53 12.23 -12.26 7.47
C ARG A 53 11.49 -13.61 7.50
N HIS A 54 11.98 -14.56 8.31
CA HIS A 54 11.45 -15.93 8.42
C HIS A 54 10.51 -16.13 9.63
N PHE A 55 10.03 -15.06 10.26
CA PHE A 55 9.07 -15.17 11.35
C PHE A 55 7.66 -15.38 10.77
N LEU A 56 6.75 -15.88 11.62
CA LEU A 56 5.32 -15.87 11.35
C LEU A 56 4.79 -14.42 11.34
N SER A 57 3.49 -14.24 11.14
CA SER A 57 2.92 -12.96 10.70
C SER A 57 3.53 -12.51 9.36
N THR A 58 3.26 -13.30 8.32
CA THR A 58 3.88 -13.20 6.99
C THR A 58 2.89 -13.61 5.91
N SER A 59 3.31 -13.52 4.65
CA SER A 59 2.57 -14.06 3.51
C SER A 59 2.77 -15.58 3.43
N TYR A 60 1.69 -16.34 3.45
CA TYR A 60 1.70 -17.78 3.22
C TYR A 60 0.35 -18.19 2.59
N PRO A 61 0.32 -19.14 1.64
CA PRO A 61 -0.88 -19.51 0.92
C PRO A 61 -2.09 -19.83 1.84
N PRO A 62 -3.33 -19.44 1.46
CA PRO A 62 -3.64 -18.55 0.34
C PRO A 62 -3.30 -17.09 0.65
N MET A 63 -2.85 -16.36 -0.39
CA MET A 63 -2.54 -14.92 -0.31
C MET A 63 -3.63 -14.06 -0.97
N GLN A 64 -4.45 -14.66 -1.82
CA GLN A 64 -5.50 -14.00 -2.59
C GLN A 64 -6.88 -14.23 -1.94
N PHE A 65 -7.81 -13.33 -2.23
CA PHE A 65 -9.20 -13.50 -1.79
C PHE A 65 -9.91 -14.60 -2.57
N ALA A 66 -9.67 -14.68 -3.88
CA ALA A 66 -10.21 -15.73 -4.73
C ALA A 66 -9.59 -17.10 -4.41
N VAL A 67 -10.38 -18.17 -4.60
CA VAL A 67 -9.89 -19.54 -4.54
C VAL A 67 -9.06 -19.84 -5.80
N VAL A 68 -7.75 -19.96 -5.62
CA VAL A 68 -6.78 -20.24 -6.69
C VAL A 68 -5.82 -21.34 -6.26
N THR A 69 -5.19 -22.02 -7.23
CA THR A 69 -4.09 -22.93 -6.94
C THR A 69 -2.79 -22.13 -6.92
N ASP A 70 -2.17 -22.05 -5.75
CA ASP A 70 -0.83 -21.49 -5.59
C ASP A 70 0.19 -22.41 -6.30
N PRO A 71 0.91 -21.92 -7.33
CA PRO A 71 1.74 -22.76 -8.17
C PRO A 71 3.04 -23.21 -7.51
N LEU A 72 3.48 -22.57 -6.42
CA LEU A 72 4.72 -22.93 -5.71
C LEU A 72 4.49 -23.98 -4.63
N SER A 73 3.38 -23.87 -3.89
CA SER A 73 3.01 -24.80 -2.80
C SER A 73 2.07 -25.91 -3.25
N GLY A 74 1.34 -25.73 -4.35
CA GLY A 74 0.26 -26.63 -4.78
C GLY A 74 -1.04 -26.50 -3.99
N ILE A 75 -1.10 -25.60 -3.01
CA ILE A 75 -2.30 -25.37 -2.18
C ILE A 75 -3.36 -24.67 -3.03
N ARG A 76 -4.55 -25.29 -3.15
CA ARG A 76 -5.73 -24.66 -3.77
C ARG A 76 -6.67 -24.13 -2.71
N ASP A 77 -6.66 -22.82 -2.50
CA ASP A 77 -7.43 -22.17 -1.44
C ASP A 77 -7.64 -20.67 -1.73
N GLY A 78 -8.45 -19.99 -0.91
CA GLY A 78 -8.70 -18.55 -0.97
C GLY A 78 -9.13 -18.02 0.39
N ILE A 79 -8.97 -16.71 0.63
CA ILE A 79 -9.47 -16.08 1.87
C ILE A 79 -11.00 -16.13 1.93
N LEU A 80 -11.67 -15.88 0.81
CA LEU A 80 -13.13 -15.97 0.67
C LEU A 80 -13.47 -17.27 -0.06
N LYS A 81 -14.02 -18.22 0.68
CA LYS A 81 -14.35 -19.58 0.21
C LYS A 81 -15.65 -20.12 0.81
N ARG A 82 -16.42 -19.27 1.49
CA ARG A 82 -17.65 -19.59 2.22
C ARG A 82 -18.74 -18.60 1.77
N PRO A 83 -19.32 -18.79 0.57
CA PRO A 83 -20.20 -17.78 -0.03
C PRO A 83 -21.42 -17.42 0.83
N GLU A 84 -21.86 -18.30 1.73
CA GLU A 84 -22.97 -18.08 2.65
C GLU A 84 -22.62 -17.11 3.81
N THR A 85 -21.34 -16.96 4.14
CA THR A 85 -20.86 -16.16 5.29
C THR A 85 -19.75 -15.17 4.94
N ASP A 86 -19.27 -15.17 3.70
CA ASP A 86 -18.24 -14.24 3.22
C ASP A 86 -18.85 -12.83 3.08
N PRO A 87 -18.33 -11.83 3.80
CA PRO A 87 -18.90 -10.49 3.79
C PRO A 87 -18.51 -9.71 2.54
N LEU A 88 -19.03 -8.49 2.42
CA LEU A 88 -18.42 -7.46 1.58
C LEU A 88 -17.05 -7.10 2.17
N VAL A 89 -16.01 -7.05 1.34
CA VAL A 89 -14.64 -6.78 1.80
C VAL A 89 -14.07 -5.59 1.07
N PHE A 90 -13.62 -4.59 1.84
CA PHE A 90 -12.62 -3.65 1.36
C PHE A 90 -11.28 -4.08 1.90
N GLN A 91 -10.27 -4.18 1.03
CA GLN A 91 -8.88 -4.11 1.47
C GLN A 91 -8.23 -2.85 0.91
N THR A 92 -7.69 -2.05 1.82
CA THR A 92 -6.99 -0.81 1.51
C THR A 92 -5.55 -0.92 1.96
N ASP A 93 -4.61 -0.84 1.02
CA ASP A 93 -3.17 -0.89 1.28
C ASP A 93 -2.53 0.47 0.95
N THR A 94 -1.54 0.89 1.72
CA THR A 94 -0.68 2.01 1.31
C THR A 94 0.40 1.50 0.37
N GLU A 95 1.11 2.39 -0.31
CA GLU A 95 2.21 1.99 -1.18
C GLU A 95 3.33 1.28 -0.41
N ASN A 96 3.53 1.57 0.88
CA ASN A 96 4.50 0.86 1.72
C ASN A 96 4.27 -0.66 1.74
N GLU A 97 3.02 -1.12 1.69
CA GLU A 97 2.68 -2.54 1.84
C GLU A 97 3.17 -3.37 0.65
N PHE A 98 3.41 -2.76 -0.52
CA PHE A 98 4.03 -3.44 -1.65
C PHE A 98 5.51 -3.77 -1.37
N TYR A 99 6.20 -2.90 -0.64
CA TYR A 99 7.62 -3.08 -0.29
C TYR A 99 7.79 -3.88 1.01
N ALA A 100 6.93 -3.68 2.01
CA ALA A 100 7.08 -4.29 3.33
C ALA A 100 6.23 -5.56 3.51
N MET A 101 5.04 -5.61 2.90
CA MET A 101 4.04 -6.63 3.19
C MET A 101 3.52 -7.39 1.96
N LYS A 102 4.32 -7.40 0.89
CA LYS A 102 4.15 -8.20 -0.33
C LYS A 102 2.75 -8.04 -0.97
N ALA A 103 2.21 -6.82 -0.92
CA ALA A 103 0.84 -6.52 -1.35
C ALA A 103 0.54 -6.86 -2.83
N SER A 104 1.56 -7.02 -3.68
CA SER A 104 1.38 -7.51 -5.05
C SER A 104 0.73 -8.89 -5.11
N LEU A 105 1.00 -9.76 -4.13
CA LEU A 105 0.49 -11.13 -4.08
C LEU A 105 -1.03 -11.20 -3.84
N ASN A 106 -1.70 -10.07 -3.62
CA ASN A 106 -3.17 -10.00 -3.65
C ASN A 106 -3.74 -10.19 -5.06
N VAL A 107 -2.99 -9.82 -6.11
CA VAL A 107 -3.50 -9.71 -7.49
C VAL A 107 -2.74 -10.54 -8.52
N HIS A 108 -1.73 -11.29 -8.11
CA HIS A 108 -1.08 -12.29 -8.95
C HIS A 108 -0.80 -13.57 -8.17
N ASP A 109 -0.66 -14.68 -8.88
CA ASP A 109 -0.56 -16.04 -8.34
C ASP A 109 0.83 -16.40 -7.81
N GLY A 110 1.72 -15.42 -7.62
CA GLY A 110 3.09 -15.72 -7.24
C GLY A 110 4.00 -16.29 -8.36
N LEU A 111 3.57 -16.35 -9.62
CA LEU A 111 4.43 -16.53 -10.79
C LEU A 111 4.27 -15.42 -11.84
N GLY A 112 3.52 -14.37 -11.49
CA GLY A 112 3.26 -13.23 -12.37
C GLY A 112 2.08 -13.46 -13.31
N ARG A 113 1.16 -14.38 -12.99
CA ARG A 113 -0.14 -14.47 -13.69
C ARG A 113 -1.19 -13.72 -12.87
N PRO A 114 -2.02 -12.86 -13.49
CA PRO A 114 -3.08 -12.15 -12.79
C PRO A 114 -4.08 -13.09 -12.12
N VAL A 115 -4.55 -12.69 -10.95
CA VAL A 115 -5.63 -13.36 -10.21
C VAL A 115 -6.84 -12.44 -10.16
N PHE A 116 -8.02 -13.00 -10.43
CA PHE A 116 -9.26 -12.24 -10.35
C PHE A 116 -9.58 -11.87 -8.89
N VAL A 117 -10.23 -10.73 -8.71
CA VAL A 117 -10.73 -10.27 -7.41
C VAL A 117 -12.22 -10.61 -7.35
N PRO A 118 -12.71 -11.32 -6.31
CA PRO A 118 -14.13 -11.64 -6.19
C PRO A 118 -15.04 -10.40 -6.18
N ASP A 119 -16.29 -10.54 -6.63
CA ASP A 119 -17.21 -9.41 -6.81
C ASP A 119 -17.59 -8.70 -5.50
N ASN A 120 -17.59 -9.43 -4.37
CA ASN A 120 -17.77 -8.89 -3.02
C ASN A 120 -16.51 -8.22 -2.46
N VAL A 121 -15.40 -8.17 -3.21
CA VAL A 121 -14.14 -7.56 -2.79
C VAL A 121 -13.87 -6.27 -3.58
N ARG A 122 -13.40 -5.25 -2.88
CA ARG A 122 -12.73 -4.10 -3.49
C ARG A 122 -11.32 -3.96 -2.94
N LEU A 123 -10.36 -3.83 -3.85
CA LEU A 123 -8.96 -3.56 -3.51
C LEU A 123 -8.65 -2.10 -3.87
N TYR A 124 -8.12 -1.36 -2.90
CA TYR A 124 -7.70 0.02 -3.08
C TYR A 124 -6.25 0.20 -2.65
N LEU A 125 -5.43 0.72 -3.55
CA LEU A 125 -4.13 1.26 -3.21
C LEU A 125 -4.29 2.74 -2.89
N LEU A 126 -3.85 3.17 -1.72
CA LEU A 126 -3.61 4.57 -1.42
C LEU A 126 -2.23 4.95 -1.92
N SER A 127 -2.18 5.54 -3.12
CA SER A 127 -0.93 5.75 -3.86
C SER A 127 -0.01 6.71 -3.12
N ASN A 128 1.29 6.40 -3.13
CA ASN A 128 2.35 7.26 -2.59
C ASN A 128 2.22 7.59 -1.09
N TYR A 129 1.48 6.79 -0.32
CA TYR A 129 1.47 6.88 1.14
C TYR A 129 2.51 5.95 1.77
N GLN A 130 3.14 6.43 2.84
CA GLN A 130 3.80 5.55 3.80
C GLN A 130 2.78 4.75 4.61
N HIS A 131 3.26 3.78 5.38
CA HIS A 131 2.41 2.91 6.18
C HIS A 131 1.46 3.69 7.10
N ALA A 132 0.17 3.37 7.04
CA ALA A 132 -0.91 4.03 7.77
C ALA A 132 -1.06 5.56 7.57
N GLY A 133 -0.19 6.21 6.78
CA GLY A 133 -0.14 7.67 6.61
C GLY A 133 0.62 8.40 7.74
N GLY A 134 1.02 9.64 7.48
CA GLY A 134 1.62 10.58 8.44
C GLY A 134 0.58 11.29 9.33
N ASN A 135 1.07 12.08 10.28
CA ASN A 135 0.24 12.99 11.09
C ASN A 135 -0.25 14.18 10.22
N PRO A 136 -1.36 14.85 10.59
CA PRO A 136 -2.14 15.72 9.70
C PRO A 136 -1.47 17.03 9.22
N ASP A 137 -0.18 17.25 9.47
CA ASP A 137 0.49 18.46 8.97
C ASP A 137 0.94 18.25 7.52
N LEU A 138 0.04 18.61 6.60
CA LEU A 138 0.12 18.34 5.15
C LEU A 138 1.32 19.00 4.44
N ALA A 139 2.07 19.88 5.11
CA ALA A 139 3.01 20.79 4.45
C ALA A 139 4.48 20.61 4.84
N VAL A 140 4.81 19.81 5.86
CA VAL A 140 6.19 19.74 6.37
C VAL A 140 6.73 18.32 6.28
N PRO A 141 7.73 18.07 5.42
CA PRO A 141 8.46 16.82 5.42
C PRO A 141 9.01 16.56 6.82
N GLY A 142 8.79 15.37 7.35
CA GLY A 142 9.41 14.99 8.61
C GLY A 142 10.89 14.66 8.43
N SER A 143 11.59 14.50 9.54
CA SER A 143 12.94 13.96 9.58
C SER A 143 12.99 12.69 10.42
N SER A 144 13.95 11.83 10.13
CA SER A 144 14.21 10.62 10.91
C SER A 144 15.70 10.30 10.86
N ASP A 145 16.35 10.27 12.02
CA ASP A 145 17.78 9.89 12.13
C ASP A 145 18.06 8.46 11.65
N LEU A 146 17.02 7.65 11.43
CA LEU A 146 17.11 6.30 10.92
C LEU A 146 17.04 6.23 9.40
N CYS A 147 16.49 7.24 8.72
CA CYS A 147 16.21 7.22 7.30
C CYS A 147 17.08 8.22 6.53
N ALA A 148 17.39 7.90 5.27
CA ALA A 148 18.24 8.72 4.42
C ALA A 148 17.48 9.91 3.82
N ASN A 149 16.23 9.70 3.39
CA ASN A 149 15.41 10.76 2.80
C ASN A 149 14.50 11.43 3.85
N PRO A 150 14.06 12.68 3.63
CA PRO A 150 12.95 13.28 4.39
C PRO A 150 11.71 12.37 4.37
N THR A 151 10.95 12.36 5.45
CA THR A 151 9.83 11.43 5.61
C THR A 151 8.55 11.96 4.96
N ASN A 152 7.77 11.04 4.43
CA ASN A 152 6.49 11.32 3.77
C ASN A 152 5.44 11.83 4.78
N PRO A 153 4.93 13.07 4.64
CA PRO A 153 3.99 13.64 5.60
C PRO A 153 2.52 13.25 5.34
N ASN A 154 2.21 12.62 4.19
CA ASN A 154 0.83 12.52 3.71
C ASN A 154 -0.07 11.75 4.68
N TYR A 155 -1.21 12.35 5.03
CA TYR A 155 -2.25 11.76 5.87
C TYR A 155 -3.40 11.20 5.04
N ASN A 156 -3.73 9.93 5.24
CA ASN A 156 -4.72 9.19 4.41
C ASN A 156 -6.14 9.17 5.00
N GLY A 157 -6.36 9.80 6.16
CA GLY A 157 -7.66 9.82 6.83
C GLY A 157 -8.84 10.30 5.99
N PRO A 158 -8.71 11.35 5.14
CA PRO A 158 -9.78 11.78 4.25
C PRO A 158 -10.28 10.67 3.31
N THR A 159 -9.35 9.96 2.67
CA THR A 159 -9.69 8.83 1.78
C THR A 159 -10.31 7.68 2.56
N PHE A 160 -9.80 7.37 3.75
CA PHE A 160 -10.40 6.34 4.61
C PHE A 160 -11.83 6.67 5.03
N ARG A 161 -12.13 7.93 5.37
CA ARG A 161 -13.51 8.36 5.68
C ARG A 161 -14.44 8.19 4.49
N ALA A 162 -13.99 8.56 3.29
CA ALA A 162 -14.77 8.38 2.07
C ALA A 162 -15.05 6.89 1.79
N LEU A 163 -14.02 6.03 1.87
CA LEU A 163 -14.17 4.59 1.69
C LEU A 163 -15.06 3.94 2.75
N LEU A 164 -14.97 4.36 4.01
CA LEU A 164 -15.86 3.88 5.07
C LEU A 164 -17.33 4.23 4.77
N THR A 165 -17.58 5.47 4.32
CA THR A 165 -18.92 5.91 3.89
C THR A 165 -19.43 5.10 2.70
N ALA A 166 -18.55 4.75 1.76
CA ALA A 166 -18.89 3.92 0.61
C ALA A 166 -19.19 2.46 0.99
N LEU A 167 -18.43 1.89 1.94
CA LEU A 167 -18.66 0.54 2.44
C LEU A 167 -19.99 0.44 3.21
N ASP A 168 -20.26 1.41 4.08
CA ASP A 168 -21.55 1.54 4.78
C ASP A 168 -22.72 1.59 3.79
N ALA A 169 -22.65 2.46 2.79
CA ALA A 169 -23.68 2.56 1.76
C ALA A 169 -23.86 1.27 0.95
N TRP A 170 -22.78 0.51 0.74
CA TRP A 170 -22.85 -0.77 0.04
C TRP A 170 -23.53 -1.84 0.90
N ALA A 171 -23.15 -1.94 2.17
CA ALA A 171 -23.70 -2.92 3.11
C ALA A 171 -25.18 -2.63 3.43
N ASP A 172 -25.53 -1.38 3.76
CA ASP A 172 -26.86 -1.00 4.24
C ASP A 172 -27.87 -0.84 3.09
N ARG A 173 -27.45 -0.26 1.96
CA ARG A 173 -28.38 0.17 0.88
C ARG A 173 -28.08 -0.44 -0.48
N GLY A 174 -27.10 -1.35 -0.58
CA GLY A 174 -26.70 -1.95 -1.85
C GLY A 174 -26.10 -0.96 -2.86
N VAL A 175 -25.67 0.24 -2.41
CA VAL A 175 -25.10 1.24 -3.31
C VAL A 175 -23.66 0.86 -3.63
N ALA A 176 -23.42 0.40 -4.87
CA ALA A 176 -22.10 -0.06 -5.28
C ALA A 176 -21.02 1.03 -5.07
N PRO A 177 -19.87 0.69 -4.47
CA PRO A 177 -18.77 1.61 -4.26
C PRO A 177 -17.99 1.84 -5.56
N PRO A 178 -17.02 2.78 -5.58
CA PRO A 178 -16.11 2.89 -6.71
C PRO A 178 -15.44 1.54 -7.04
N PRO A 179 -15.19 1.22 -8.32
CA PRO A 179 -14.45 0.00 -8.68
C PRO A 179 -13.08 -0.06 -8.01
N SER A 180 -12.53 -1.26 -7.83
CA SER A 180 -11.16 -1.46 -7.32
C SER A 180 -10.15 -0.59 -8.08
N ARG A 181 -9.24 0.03 -7.33
CA ARG A 181 -8.13 0.83 -7.84
C ARG A 181 -6.85 0.29 -7.23
N TYR A 182 -6.25 -0.70 -7.89
CA TYR A 182 -5.07 -1.42 -7.43
C TYR A 182 -4.15 -1.66 -8.63
N PRO A 183 -2.82 -1.60 -8.48
CA PRO A 183 -1.89 -1.85 -9.58
C PRO A 183 -2.06 -3.24 -10.18
N ARG A 184 -1.82 -3.36 -11.48
CA ARG A 184 -2.04 -4.56 -12.28
C ARG A 184 -0.85 -4.84 -13.20
N LEU A 185 -0.68 -6.12 -13.50
CA LEU A 185 0.33 -6.58 -14.47
C LEU A 185 -0.09 -6.20 -15.89
N GLU A 186 -1.39 -6.30 -16.15
CA GLU A 186 -2.01 -6.19 -17.47
C GLU A 186 -1.92 -4.78 -18.06
N ASP A 187 -1.81 -3.76 -17.22
CA ASP A 187 -1.69 -2.35 -17.63
C ASP A 187 -0.30 -1.76 -17.34
N GLY A 188 0.67 -2.60 -16.94
CA GLY A 188 2.04 -2.18 -16.66
C GLY A 188 2.20 -1.29 -15.43
N THR A 189 1.18 -1.23 -14.55
CA THR A 189 1.27 -0.45 -13.31
C THR A 189 1.86 -1.23 -12.14
N LEU A 190 2.05 -2.54 -12.28
CA LEU A 190 2.73 -3.42 -11.33
C LEU A 190 3.97 -4.04 -12.00
N VAL A 191 5.16 -3.72 -11.49
CA VAL A 191 6.45 -4.04 -12.14
C VAL A 191 7.43 -4.66 -11.16
N SER A 192 8.50 -5.27 -11.67
CA SER A 192 9.62 -5.72 -10.83
C SER A 192 10.35 -4.53 -10.19
N LEU A 193 11.10 -4.78 -9.11
CA LEU A 193 11.89 -3.72 -8.46
C LEU A 193 12.96 -3.15 -9.41
N ASP A 194 13.55 -3.97 -10.27
CA ASP A 194 14.57 -3.52 -11.24
C ASP A 194 13.95 -2.61 -12.31
N GLU A 195 12.78 -2.96 -12.84
CA GLU A 195 12.03 -2.09 -13.76
C GLU A 195 11.62 -0.78 -13.10
N TYR A 196 11.14 -0.84 -11.85
CA TYR A 196 10.84 0.36 -11.06
C TYR A 196 12.08 1.25 -10.94
N ARG A 197 13.23 0.70 -10.55
CA ARG A 197 14.49 1.47 -10.40
C ARG A 197 14.97 2.05 -11.72
N ALA A 198 14.78 1.34 -12.83
CA ALA A 198 15.13 1.83 -14.16
C ALA A 198 14.21 2.96 -14.64
N GLY A 199 12.92 2.92 -14.28
CA GLY A 199 11.91 3.93 -14.63
C GLY A 199 11.86 5.13 -13.69
N PHE A 200 12.31 4.99 -12.44
CA PHE A 200 12.25 6.06 -11.44
C PHE A 200 13.17 7.24 -11.85
N PRO A 201 12.71 8.50 -11.74
CA PRO A 201 13.50 9.64 -12.15
C PRO A 201 14.79 9.75 -11.33
N ARG A 202 15.88 10.16 -12.00
CA ARG A 202 17.16 10.44 -11.34
C ARG A 202 17.07 11.74 -10.54
N ILE A 203 16.49 11.67 -9.35
CA ILE A 203 16.32 12.82 -8.44
C ILE A 203 17.66 13.09 -7.72
N PRO A 204 18.24 14.30 -7.86
CA PRO A 204 19.50 14.64 -7.20
C PRO A 204 19.42 14.48 -5.68
N GLY A 205 20.37 13.75 -5.09
CA GLY A 205 20.47 13.55 -3.64
C GLY A 205 19.49 12.54 -3.03
N ALA A 206 18.58 11.97 -3.83
CA ALA A 206 17.65 10.95 -3.35
C ALA A 206 18.32 9.58 -3.22
N ALA A 207 18.19 8.95 -2.05
CA ALA A 207 18.55 7.55 -1.89
C ALA A 207 17.38 6.67 -2.34
N ILE A 208 17.60 5.80 -3.33
CA ILE A 208 16.55 4.96 -3.93
C ILE A 208 16.54 3.59 -3.26
N VAL A 209 15.35 2.99 -3.14
CA VAL A 209 15.16 1.61 -2.67
C VAL A 209 16.03 0.62 -3.45
N GLU A 210 16.78 -0.21 -2.72
CA GLU A 210 17.63 -1.27 -3.29
C GLU A 210 17.05 -2.67 -3.13
N GLY A 211 16.11 -2.86 -2.20
CA GLY A 211 15.50 -4.15 -1.90
C GLY A 211 14.09 -3.99 -1.34
N LEU A 212 13.33 -5.07 -1.41
CA LEU A 212 11.98 -5.19 -0.85
C LEU A 212 11.93 -6.35 0.14
N SER A 213 10.89 -6.41 0.97
CA SER A 213 10.65 -7.55 1.84
C SER A 213 10.21 -8.76 1.02
N GLU A 214 11.17 -9.55 0.58
CA GLU A 214 10.96 -10.78 -0.19
C GLU A 214 10.28 -11.87 0.65
N VAL A 215 9.64 -12.82 -0.03
CA VAL A 215 9.06 -14.01 0.61
C VAL A 215 9.37 -15.27 -0.17
N SER A 216 9.71 -16.32 0.57
CA SER A 216 9.83 -17.69 0.06
C SER A 216 8.77 -18.57 0.69
N LEU A 217 8.43 -19.66 0.05
CA LEU A 217 7.61 -20.69 0.66
C LEU A 217 8.39 -21.33 1.82
N LEU A 218 8.01 -20.99 3.05
CA LEU A 218 8.66 -21.48 4.26
C LEU A 218 8.08 -22.83 4.69
N ASP A 219 8.97 -23.78 4.98
CA ASP A 219 8.63 -25.08 5.54
C ASP A 219 8.92 -25.11 7.05
N PHE A 220 7.89 -24.95 7.86
CA PHE A 220 7.96 -25.04 9.32
C PHE A 220 7.75 -26.48 9.85
N GLY A 221 7.73 -27.47 8.95
CA GLY A 221 7.50 -28.87 9.25
C GLY A 221 6.02 -29.27 9.20
N PRO A 222 5.72 -30.58 9.32
CA PRO A 222 4.41 -31.15 9.05
C PRO A 222 3.30 -30.73 10.02
N GLY A 223 3.64 -30.13 11.17
CA GLY A 223 2.68 -29.63 12.15
C GLY A 223 2.08 -28.26 11.81
N PHE A 224 2.56 -27.59 10.75
CA PHE A 224 2.14 -26.26 10.35
C PHE A 224 1.39 -26.27 9.01
N GLY A 225 0.38 -25.42 8.88
CA GLY A 225 -0.33 -25.17 7.63
C GLY A 225 -1.02 -23.82 7.59
N SER A 226 -1.77 -23.58 6.53
CA SER A 226 -2.48 -22.32 6.28
C SER A 226 -3.44 -21.92 7.40
N THR A 227 -3.98 -22.89 8.13
CA THR A 227 -4.94 -22.73 9.25
C THR A 227 -4.28 -22.79 10.62
N GLY A 228 -2.95 -22.62 10.72
CA GLY A 228 -2.22 -22.59 12.00
C GLY A 228 -1.47 -23.90 12.29
N GLY A 229 -1.34 -24.24 13.58
CA GLY A 229 -0.71 -25.50 14.02
C GLY A 229 0.49 -25.31 14.95
N PHE A 230 1.52 -26.15 14.83
CA PHE A 230 2.73 -26.08 15.64
C PHE A 230 3.98 -26.21 14.77
N LEU A 231 5.00 -25.42 15.10
CA LEU A 231 6.26 -25.42 14.35
C LEU A 231 7.15 -26.55 14.85
N THR A 232 7.48 -27.51 13.99
CA THR A 232 8.42 -28.61 14.31
C THR A 232 9.80 -28.42 13.72
N ARG A 233 9.98 -27.38 12.89
CA ARG A 233 11.24 -27.04 12.23
C ARG A 233 11.55 -25.55 12.41
N LEU A 234 12.61 -25.26 13.16
CA LEU A 234 13.15 -23.92 13.37
C LEU A 234 14.69 -23.94 13.28
N PRO A 235 15.33 -23.14 12.41
CA PRO A 235 14.71 -22.27 11.40
C PRO A 235 13.95 -23.07 10.33
N PRO A 236 12.93 -22.49 9.68
CA PRO A 236 12.18 -23.17 8.62
C PRO A 236 13.08 -23.53 7.44
N GLY A 237 12.69 -24.58 6.71
CA GLY A 237 13.21 -24.81 5.36
C GLY A 237 12.81 -23.67 4.43
N VAL A 238 13.71 -23.27 3.53
CA VAL A 238 13.44 -22.21 2.55
C VAL A 238 13.21 -22.85 1.20
N GLY A 239 11.96 -22.79 0.72
CA GLY A 239 11.56 -23.22 -0.61
C GLY A 239 11.71 -22.12 -1.67
N PRO A 240 11.04 -22.28 -2.82
CA PRO A 240 11.04 -21.29 -3.90
C PRO A 240 10.58 -19.90 -3.43
N ALA A 241 11.14 -18.86 -4.05
CA ALA A 241 10.77 -17.47 -3.80
C ALA A 241 9.57 -17.04 -4.65
N TYR A 242 8.71 -16.21 -4.07
CA TYR A 242 7.65 -15.53 -4.82
C TYR A 242 8.22 -14.23 -5.42
N PRO A 243 8.08 -13.96 -6.74
CA PRO A 243 8.30 -12.63 -7.30
C PRO A 243 7.34 -11.64 -6.64
N VAL A 244 7.89 -10.74 -5.83
CA VAL A 244 7.15 -9.61 -5.26
C VAL A 244 7.34 -8.42 -6.20
N LEU A 245 6.25 -7.76 -6.55
CA LEU A 245 6.21 -6.65 -7.48
C LEU A 245 5.84 -5.37 -6.75
N VAL A 246 6.14 -4.23 -7.35
CA VAL A 246 5.88 -2.90 -6.79
C VAL A 246 5.13 -2.03 -7.80
N PRO A 247 4.37 -1.03 -7.36
CA PRO A 247 3.73 -0.11 -8.27
C PRO A 247 4.78 0.63 -9.11
N SER A 248 4.48 0.88 -10.38
CA SER A 248 5.36 1.65 -11.26
C SER A 248 5.38 3.14 -10.87
N ALA A 249 6.33 3.87 -11.43
CA ALA A 249 6.48 5.30 -11.24
C ALA A 249 6.39 6.04 -12.58
N ASP A 250 5.79 7.24 -12.56
CA ASP A 250 5.78 8.16 -13.68
C ASP A 250 7.05 9.03 -13.73
N ALA A 251 7.07 10.02 -14.64
CA ALA A 251 8.21 10.93 -14.80
C ALA A 251 8.52 11.78 -13.55
N ASP A 252 7.54 11.93 -12.65
CA ASP A 252 7.70 12.62 -11.38
C ASP A 252 8.01 11.66 -10.23
N GLY A 253 8.17 10.36 -10.51
CA GLY A 253 8.39 9.35 -9.47
C GLY A 253 7.12 9.01 -8.70
N LEU A 254 5.95 9.48 -9.15
CA LEU A 254 4.67 9.25 -8.53
C LEU A 254 3.99 8.03 -9.15
N ASN A 255 3.15 7.35 -8.39
CA ASN A 255 2.50 6.15 -8.88
C ASN A 255 1.26 6.53 -9.71
N PRO A 256 1.16 6.06 -10.98
CA PRO A 256 0.04 6.41 -11.86
C PRO A 256 -1.23 5.61 -11.56
N SER A 257 -1.15 4.55 -10.75
CA SER A 257 -2.27 3.67 -10.41
C SER A 257 -2.87 3.99 -9.03
N GLY A 258 -3.88 3.22 -8.62
CA GLY A 258 -4.50 3.36 -7.31
C GLY A 258 -5.42 4.57 -7.17
N ILE A 259 -5.75 4.90 -5.92
CA ILE A 259 -6.39 6.15 -5.53
C ILE A 259 -5.28 7.19 -5.38
N ARG A 260 -5.20 8.09 -6.36
CA ARG A 260 -4.24 9.20 -6.38
C ARG A 260 -4.82 10.37 -5.55
N PRO A 261 -4.32 10.64 -4.33
CA PRO A 261 -4.85 11.69 -3.48
C PRO A 261 -4.46 13.09 -4.00
N VAL A 262 -4.91 14.14 -3.31
CA VAL A 262 -4.63 15.54 -3.72
C VAL A 262 -3.12 15.79 -3.84
N GLU A 263 -2.33 15.22 -2.94
CA GLU A 263 -0.87 15.33 -2.87
C GLU A 263 -0.16 14.66 -4.06
N VAL A 264 -0.85 13.82 -4.83
CA VAL A 264 -0.35 13.19 -6.06
C VAL A 264 -0.93 13.87 -7.31
N ARG A 265 -2.12 14.45 -7.22
CA ARG A 265 -2.76 15.20 -8.33
C ARG A 265 -2.27 16.65 -8.45
N ALA A 266 -1.91 17.27 -7.33
CA ALA A 266 -1.28 18.58 -7.20
C ALA A 266 0.01 18.48 -6.36
N PRO A 267 1.03 17.74 -6.84
CA PRO A 267 2.21 17.41 -6.06
C PRO A 267 3.14 18.61 -5.83
N LEU A 268 3.73 18.66 -4.63
CA LEU A 268 4.84 19.57 -4.28
C LEU A 268 6.22 18.87 -4.33
N GLY A 269 6.21 17.55 -4.56
CA GLY A 269 7.37 16.69 -4.58
C GLY A 269 6.97 15.26 -4.90
N THR A 270 7.96 14.39 -4.98
CA THR A 270 7.73 12.95 -5.09
C THR A 270 7.50 12.37 -3.70
N ASN A 271 6.27 11.95 -3.43
CA ASN A 271 5.96 11.09 -2.31
C ASN A 271 6.13 9.63 -2.73
N VAL A 272 6.72 8.80 -1.88
CA VAL A 272 6.77 7.35 -2.09
C VAL A 272 6.51 6.61 -0.77
N GLY A 273 6.00 5.39 -0.88
CA GLY A 273 5.71 4.52 0.27
C GLY A 273 6.94 3.94 0.97
N TRP A 274 8.14 4.07 0.40
CA TRP A 274 9.38 3.53 0.95
C TRP A 274 10.39 4.62 1.30
N ASN A 275 11.32 4.29 2.18
CA ASN A 275 12.53 5.05 2.48
C ASN A 275 13.65 4.04 2.77
N VAL A 276 14.90 4.47 2.73
CA VAL A 276 16.05 3.62 3.02
C VAL A 276 16.77 4.09 4.26
N ARG A 277 17.45 3.18 4.95
CA ARG A 277 18.21 3.49 6.16
C ARG A 277 19.32 4.49 5.85
N ALA A 278 19.56 5.42 6.77
CA ALA A 278 20.69 6.35 6.70
C ALA A 278 22.04 5.61 6.77
N ALA A 279 23.10 6.26 6.29
CA ALA A 279 24.46 5.75 6.43
C ALA A 279 24.80 5.47 7.90
N GLY A 280 25.45 4.32 8.18
CA GLY A 280 25.71 3.88 9.56
C GLY A 280 24.49 3.38 10.33
N ARG A 281 23.32 3.23 9.67
CA ARG A 281 22.06 2.72 10.26
C ARG A 281 21.52 1.47 9.52
N ARG A 282 22.41 0.58 9.04
CA ARG A 282 22.07 -0.59 8.20
C ARG A 282 21.60 -0.25 6.78
N ALA A 283 22.07 0.87 6.21
CA ALA A 283 21.95 1.13 4.77
C ALA A 283 22.48 -0.06 3.94
N PRO A 284 21.88 -0.38 2.77
CA PRO A 284 20.79 0.33 2.08
C PRO A 284 19.39 -0.25 2.34
N ASN A 285 19.17 -0.96 3.46
CA ASN A 285 17.90 -1.61 3.76
C ASN A 285 16.72 -0.61 3.83
N LEU A 286 15.49 -1.09 3.63
CA LEU A 286 14.28 -0.32 3.91
C LEU A 286 14.30 0.32 5.32
N CYS A 287 13.85 1.57 5.44
CA CYS A 287 13.71 2.28 6.71
C CYS A 287 12.39 1.91 7.42
N GLY A 288 12.21 0.61 7.65
CA GLY A 288 10.98 0.06 8.22
C GLY A 288 9.75 0.43 7.38
N LEU A 289 8.78 1.09 8.02
CA LEU A 289 7.49 1.46 7.44
C LEU A 289 7.42 2.93 6.97
N THR A 290 8.56 3.63 7.01
CA THR A 290 8.66 5.06 6.71
C THR A 290 8.75 5.28 5.20
N GLY A 291 7.98 6.22 4.67
CA GLY A 291 8.06 6.65 3.27
C GLY A 291 9.02 7.84 3.08
N SER A 292 9.21 8.25 1.83
CA SER A 292 10.06 9.40 1.48
C SER A 292 9.23 10.53 0.88
N PHE A 293 9.63 11.76 1.16
CA PHE A 293 9.25 12.94 0.41
C PHE A 293 10.48 13.59 -0.22
N LEU A 294 10.47 13.75 -1.54
CA LEU A 294 11.56 14.34 -2.31
C LEU A 294 11.03 15.62 -2.98
N PRO A 295 11.28 16.81 -2.42
CA PRO A 295 10.66 18.06 -2.90
C PRO A 295 11.01 18.34 -4.36
N PHE A 296 10.10 18.99 -5.09
CA PHE A 296 10.45 19.61 -6.37
C PHE A 296 11.28 20.87 -6.12
N ALA A 297 12.08 21.26 -7.11
CA ALA A 297 12.66 22.60 -7.12
C ALA A 297 11.53 23.64 -7.18
N GLU A 298 11.70 24.76 -6.49
CA GLU A 298 10.72 25.83 -6.50
C GLU A 298 10.75 26.55 -7.86
N THR A 299 11.95 26.83 -8.36
CA THR A 299 12.19 27.59 -9.60
C THR A 299 12.82 26.73 -10.70
N ARG A 300 12.65 27.16 -11.96
CA ARG A 300 13.35 26.54 -13.10
C ARG A 300 14.88 26.62 -12.96
N ALA A 301 15.40 27.75 -12.48
CA ALA A 301 16.83 27.95 -12.30
C ALA A 301 17.42 26.97 -11.28
N GLU A 302 16.72 26.75 -10.15
CA GLU A 302 17.09 25.75 -9.15
C GLU A 302 17.05 24.33 -9.73
N ARG A 303 15.98 24.00 -10.48
CA ARG A 303 15.83 22.69 -11.16
C ARG A 303 17.02 22.41 -12.07
N GLU A 304 17.34 23.35 -12.97
CA GLU A 304 18.43 23.22 -13.93
C GLU A 304 19.79 23.15 -13.23
N ALA A 305 20.02 23.96 -12.19
CA ALA A 305 21.27 23.95 -11.43
C ALA A 305 21.52 22.62 -10.70
N ARG A 306 20.46 21.96 -10.21
CA ARG A 306 20.56 20.64 -9.56
C ARG A 306 20.55 19.48 -10.56
N GLY A 307 20.15 19.72 -11.81
CA GLY A 307 19.94 18.66 -12.80
C GLY A 307 18.72 17.78 -12.49
N ASP A 308 17.70 18.34 -11.84
CA ASP A 308 16.46 17.61 -11.54
C ASP A 308 15.60 17.47 -12.82
N PRO A 309 15.23 16.24 -13.24
CA PRO A 309 14.44 16.04 -14.44
C PRO A 309 12.98 16.45 -14.29
N ARG A 310 12.46 16.58 -13.06
CA ARG A 310 11.05 16.86 -12.76
C ARG A 310 10.78 18.36 -12.85
N LEU A 311 9.64 18.77 -13.42
CA LEU A 311 9.29 20.20 -13.50
C LEU A 311 9.29 20.87 -12.12
N SER A 312 9.77 22.12 -12.06
CA SER A 312 9.72 22.95 -10.85
C SER A 312 8.28 23.37 -10.51
N LEU A 313 8.06 23.87 -9.30
CA LEU A 313 6.76 24.40 -8.88
C LEU A 313 6.31 25.57 -9.78
N GLN A 314 7.21 26.50 -10.12
CA GLN A 314 6.92 27.59 -11.05
C GLN A 314 6.55 27.09 -12.45
N GLU A 315 7.24 26.07 -12.98
CA GLU A 315 6.91 25.50 -14.30
C GLU A 315 5.55 24.78 -14.29
N ARG A 316 5.12 24.24 -13.13
CA ARG A 316 3.84 23.52 -12.98
C ARG A 316 2.64 24.43 -12.77
N TYR A 317 2.80 25.39 -11.86
CA TYR A 317 1.68 26.16 -11.32
C TYR A 317 1.72 27.64 -11.73
N GLY A 318 2.88 28.15 -12.14
CA GLY A 318 3.10 29.57 -12.42
C GLY A 318 3.23 30.40 -11.14
N ASP A 319 2.18 30.40 -10.32
CA ASP A 319 2.09 31.19 -9.09
C ASP A 319 1.26 30.46 -8.00
N HIS A 320 1.13 31.10 -6.83
CA HIS A 320 0.31 30.60 -5.73
C HIS A 320 -1.14 30.32 -6.13
N ARG A 321 -1.75 31.17 -6.98
CA ARG A 321 -3.14 30.98 -7.42
C ARG A 321 -3.27 29.72 -8.28
N GLY A 322 -2.32 29.48 -9.17
CA GLY A 322 -2.28 28.27 -10.00
C GLY A 322 -2.13 26.99 -9.18
N TYR A 323 -1.39 27.03 -8.07
CA TYR A 323 -1.31 25.91 -7.12
C TYR A 323 -2.67 25.66 -6.43
N VAL A 324 -3.29 26.70 -5.89
CA VAL A 324 -4.62 26.60 -5.27
C VAL A 324 -5.66 26.06 -6.26
N ASP A 325 -5.65 26.52 -7.50
CA ASP A 325 -6.56 26.05 -8.54
C ASP A 325 -6.31 24.57 -8.90
N ALA A 326 -5.05 24.11 -8.87
CA ALA A 326 -4.72 22.70 -9.06
C ALA A 326 -5.24 21.83 -7.90
N VAL A 327 -5.08 22.28 -6.66
CA VAL A 327 -5.62 21.61 -5.47
C VAL A 327 -7.15 21.52 -5.54
N ARG A 328 -7.82 22.61 -5.90
CA ARG A 328 -9.29 22.64 -6.05
C ARG A 328 -9.76 21.62 -7.10
N ARG A 329 -9.15 21.61 -8.29
CA ARG A 329 -9.47 20.63 -9.34
C ARG A 329 -9.28 19.18 -8.85
N ALA A 330 -8.16 18.90 -8.19
CA ALA A 330 -7.87 17.58 -7.65
C ALA A 330 -8.91 17.13 -6.61
N ALA A 331 -9.27 18.03 -5.70
CA ALA A 331 -10.27 17.76 -4.66
C ALA A 331 -11.67 17.51 -5.26
N ASP A 332 -12.09 18.34 -6.22
CA ASP A 332 -13.38 18.20 -6.91
C ASP A 332 -13.47 16.89 -7.70
N GLU A 333 -12.38 16.46 -8.35
CA GLU A 333 -12.31 15.15 -9.00
C GLU A 333 -12.45 14.01 -8.00
N LEU A 334 -11.73 14.05 -6.89
CA LEU A 334 -11.81 12.99 -5.87
C LEU A 334 -13.19 12.90 -5.22
N VAL A 335 -13.89 14.02 -5.04
CA VAL A 335 -15.29 14.03 -4.60
C VAL A 335 -16.19 13.34 -5.62
N ARG A 336 -16.04 13.68 -6.91
CA ARG A 336 -16.80 13.02 -7.99
C ARG A 336 -16.51 11.52 -8.09
N GLU A 337 -15.27 11.12 -7.86
CA GLU A 337 -14.85 9.72 -7.82
C GLU A 337 -15.28 8.99 -6.53
N ARG A 338 -15.82 9.72 -5.54
CA ARG A 338 -16.21 9.23 -4.20
C ARG A 338 -15.02 8.71 -3.36
N PHE A 339 -13.83 9.27 -3.59
CA PHE A 339 -12.63 9.02 -2.80
C PHE A 339 -12.27 10.16 -1.84
N LEU A 340 -13.07 11.23 -1.83
CA LEU A 340 -12.96 12.33 -0.88
C LEU A 340 -14.37 12.84 -0.52
N LEU A 341 -14.58 13.21 0.74
CA LEU A 341 -15.84 13.83 1.16
C LEU A 341 -15.80 15.34 0.87
N PRO A 342 -16.95 15.99 0.59
CA PRO A 342 -16.98 17.43 0.29
C PRO A 342 -16.32 18.30 1.36
N GLY A 343 -16.58 18.03 2.65
CA GLY A 343 -15.95 18.78 3.74
C GLY A 343 -14.43 18.53 3.87
N ASP A 344 -13.92 17.40 3.37
CA ASP A 344 -12.48 17.17 3.26
C ASP A 344 -11.86 17.91 2.07
N ALA A 345 -12.58 17.99 0.95
CA ALA A 345 -12.17 18.78 -0.21
C ALA A 345 -12.02 20.28 0.15
N GLU A 346 -13.00 20.84 0.86
CA GLU A 346 -12.94 22.22 1.34
C GLU A 346 -11.71 22.47 2.22
N ARG A 347 -11.39 21.54 3.13
CA ARG A 347 -10.19 21.64 3.97
C ARG A 347 -8.89 21.63 3.16
N TYR A 348 -8.79 20.81 2.12
CA TYR A 348 -7.63 20.82 1.22
C TYR A 348 -7.45 22.17 0.53
N VAL A 349 -8.55 22.76 0.03
CA VAL A 349 -8.52 24.07 -0.64
C VAL A 349 -8.13 25.17 0.34
N GLN A 350 -8.71 25.19 1.55
CA GLN A 350 -8.36 26.16 2.60
C GLN A 350 -6.89 26.08 3.02
N SER A 351 -6.37 24.86 3.20
CA SER A 351 -4.95 24.66 3.51
C SER A 351 -4.04 25.16 2.38
N ALA A 352 -4.41 24.92 1.12
CA ALA A 352 -3.66 25.42 -0.02
C ALA A 352 -3.67 26.96 -0.08
N GLU A 353 -4.84 27.58 0.12
CA GLU A 353 -5.00 29.05 0.17
C GLU A 353 -4.20 29.69 1.31
N ALA A 354 -4.06 28.99 2.45
CA ALA A 354 -3.29 29.46 3.60
C ALA A 354 -1.77 29.26 3.47
N SER A 355 -1.33 28.35 2.59
CA SER A 355 0.08 27.99 2.42
C SER A 355 0.93 29.11 1.81
N ASP A 356 2.25 29.01 1.94
CA ASP A 356 3.21 29.93 1.32
C ASP A 356 3.81 29.42 0.00
N VAL A 357 3.17 28.41 -0.62
CA VAL A 357 3.64 27.84 -1.89
C VAL A 357 3.59 28.90 -2.99
N LEU A 358 4.75 29.30 -3.53
CA LEU A 358 4.87 30.28 -4.63
C LEU A 358 4.27 31.67 -4.33
N ARG A 359 4.36 32.14 -3.07
CA ARG A 359 3.90 33.47 -2.68
C ARG A 359 4.90 34.59 -2.94
#